data_AF-A0A8J4UGV7-F1
#
_entry.id   AF-A0A8J4UGV7-F1
#
_cell.length_a   1.000
_cell.length_b   1.000
_cell.length_c   1.000
_cell.angle_alpha   90.00
_cell.angle_beta   90.00
_cell.angle_gamma   90.00
#
_symmetry.space_group_name_H-M   'P 1'
#
loop_
_entity.id
_entity.type
_entity.pdbx_description
1 polymer ?
#
loop_
_entity_poly.entity_id
_entity_poly.type
_entity_poly.pdbx_seq_one_letter_code
_entity_poly.pdbx_strand_id
1 'polypeptide(L)' 'DKPTIVFVLHHTFDPDYTTPRSSRYEKNNLMMVDFLFHEDSGLLDCSKNNEAISKTERYLKNYAKPQRV' A
#
# COMPACT_ATOMS: atom_id res chain seq x y z
N ASP A 1 1.65 -6.46 19.54
CA ASP A 1 1.92 -6.35 18.09
C ASP A 1 2.11 -4.91 17.66
N LYS A 2 3.19 -4.64 16.92
CA LYS A 2 3.45 -3.31 16.35
C LYS A 2 2.68 -3.15 15.03
N PRO A 3 1.96 -2.05 14.81
CA PRO A 3 1.37 -1.75 13.52
C PRO A 3 2.42 -1.81 12.40
N THR A 4 2.18 -2.64 11.40
CA THR A 4 3.12 -2.92 10.31
C THR A 4 2.43 -2.68 8.97
N ILE A 5 3.17 -2.10 8.03
CA ILE A 5 2.74 -1.91 6.65
C ILE A 5 3.69 -2.72 5.78
N VAL A 6 3.15 -3.54 4.89
CA VAL A 6 3.92 -4.29 3.89
C VAL A 6 3.55 -3.77 2.52
N PHE A 7 4.56 -3.22 1.83
CA PHE A 7 4.47 -2.79 0.45
C PHE A 7 4.84 -3.95 -0.47
N VAL A 8 3.90 -4.34 -1.33
CA VAL A 8 4.10 -5.34 -2.38
C VAL A 8 4.31 -4.59 -3.69
N LEU A 9 5.53 -4.66 -4.23
CA LEU A 9 5.88 -4.02 -5.50
C LEU A 9 5.68 -5.04 -6.63
N HIS A 10 4.68 -4.81 -7.47
CA HIS A 10 4.42 -5.60 -8.67
C HIS A 10 5.18 -4.96 -9.83
N HIS A 11 6.17 -5.69 -10.34
CA HIS A 11 6.97 -5.25 -11.48
C HIS A 11 6.13 -5.34 -12.76
N THR A 12 5.89 -4.20 -13.40
CA THR A 12 5.11 -4.09 -14.64
C THR A 12 5.31 -2.73 -15.31
N PHE A 13 5.15 -2.67 -16.63
CA PHE A 13 5.00 -1.41 -17.39
C PHE A 13 3.53 -0.97 -17.55
N ASP A 14 2.58 -1.90 -17.35
CA ASP A 14 1.15 -1.68 -17.58
C ASP A 14 0.52 -0.98 -16.36
N PRO A 15 0.05 0.28 -16.48
CA PRO A 15 -0.58 1.01 -15.38
C PRO A 15 -1.95 0.46 -14.98
N ASP A 16 -2.57 -0.36 -15.83
CA ASP A 16 -3.87 -1.00 -15.60
C ASP A 16 -3.74 -2.47 -15.18
N TYR A 17 -2.51 -2.92 -14.86
CA TYR A 17 -2.22 -4.30 -14.51
C TYR A 17 -3.04 -4.76 -13.29
N THR A 18 -3.82 -5.83 -13.52
CA THR A 18 -4.62 -6.46 -12.47
C THR A 18 -3.74 -7.35 -11.61
N THR A 19 -3.25 -6.80 -10.50
CA THR A 19 -2.45 -7.56 -9.52
C THR A 19 -3.29 -8.58 -8.76
N PRO A 20 -2.70 -9.72 -8.36
CA PRO A 20 -3.28 -10.56 -7.32
C PRO A 20 -3.50 -9.74 -6.05
N ARG A 21 -4.67 -9.89 -5.42
CA ARG A 21 -5.00 -9.11 -4.22
C ARG A 21 -4.21 -9.62 -3.01
N SER A 22 -3.26 -8.82 -2.52
CA SER A 22 -2.46 -9.16 -1.33
C SER A 22 -3.24 -9.04 -0.03
N SER A 23 -4.38 -8.33 -0.04
CA SER A 23 -5.23 -8.11 1.14
C SER A 23 -5.74 -9.40 1.80
N ARG A 24 -5.67 -10.55 1.11
CA ARG A 24 -5.96 -11.86 1.72
C ARG A 24 -5.01 -12.24 2.86
N TYR A 25 -3.85 -11.58 2.96
CA TYR A 25 -2.88 -11.75 4.04
C TYR A 25 -2.95 -10.64 5.10
N GLU A 26 -3.86 -9.68 4.96
CA GLU A 26 -4.05 -8.56 5.89
C GLU A 26 -4.55 -9.07 7.26
N LYS A 27 -4.04 -8.49 8.36
CA LYS A 27 -4.39 -8.84 9.75
C LYS A 27 -4.56 -7.56 10.59
N ASN A 28 -5.08 -7.68 11.81
CA ASN A 28 -5.41 -6.54 12.68
C ASN A 28 -4.30 -5.48 12.84
N ASN A 29 -3.02 -5.90 12.82
CA ASN A 29 -1.86 -4.99 12.92
C ASN A 29 -0.94 -5.05 11.69
N LEU A 30 -1.39 -5.65 10.59
CA LEU A 30 -0.62 -5.83 9.37
C LEU A 30 -1.46 -5.37 8.18
N MET A 31 -1.13 -4.21 7.63
CA MET A 31 -1.74 -3.69 6.42
C MET A 31 -0.92 -4.12 5.19
N MET A 32 -1.59 -4.71 4.21
CA MET A 32 -1.01 -5.03 2.91
C MET A 32 -1.37 -3.92 1.91
N VAL A 33 -0.38 -3.48 1.13
CA VAL A 33 -0.55 -2.44 0.12
C VAL A 33 0.16 -2.85 -1.17
N ASP A 34 -0.58 -2.91 -2.27
CA ASP A 34 -0.08 -3.28 -3.59
C ASP A 34 0.28 -2.04 -4.41
N PHE A 35 1.48 -2.00 -4.97
CA PHE A 35 1.98 -0.94 -5.86
C PHE A 35 2.43 -1.53 -7.21
N LEU A 36 2.25 -0.77 -8.28
CA LEU A 36 2.87 -1.03 -9.58
C LEU A 36 4.18 -0.25 -9.68
N PHE A 37 5.23 -0.92 -10.15
CA PHE A 37 6.58 -0.38 -10.22
C PHE A 37 7.27 -0.84 -11.50
N HIS A 38 8.13 0.01 -12.05
CA HIS A 38 9.07 -0.31 -13.12
C HIS A 38 10.44 0.32 -12.84
N GLU A 39 11.57 -0.36 -13.09
CA GLU A 39 12.91 0.18 -12.79
C GLU A 39 13.19 1.53 -13.45
N ASP A 40 12.74 1.72 -14.69
CA ASP A 40 13.02 2.94 -15.46
C ASP A 40 12.21 4.15 -14.96
N SER A 41 11.04 3.92 -14.36
CA SER A 41 10.08 4.99 -14.01
C SER A 41 9.78 5.07 -12.52
N GLY A 42 10.23 4.10 -11.74
CA GLY A 42 9.86 3.96 -10.33
C GLY A 42 8.42 3.49 -10.17
N LEU A 43 7.72 4.07 -9.19
CA LEU A 43 6.30 3.82 -9.00
C LEU A 43 5.52 4.44 -10.17
N LEU A 44 4.63 3.66 -10.79
CA LEU A 44 3.83 4.15 -11.91
C LEU A 44 2.83 5.22 -11.46
N ASP A 45 2.62 6.25 -12.27
CA ASP A 45 1.51 7.19 -12.11
C ASP A 45 0.21 6.51 -12.59
N CYS A 46 -0.53 5.91 -11.66
CA CYS A 46 -1.75 5.17 -11.96
C CYS A 46 -2.75 5.24 -10.79
N SER A 47 -4.02 4.99 -11.10
CA SER A 47 -5.12 4.97 -10.13
C SER A 47 -4.82 4.03 -8.95
N LYS A 48 -4.27 2.85 -9.23
CA LYS A 48 -3.92 1.85 -8.22
C LYS A 48 -2.91 2.38 -7.20
N ASN A 49 -1.84 3.04 -7.66
CA ASN A 49 -0.83 3.61 -6.77
C ASN A 49 -1.37 4.80 -5.98
N ASN A 50 -2.24 5.63 -6.58
CA ASN A 50 -2.91 6.72 -5.88
C ASN A 50 -3.83 6.20 -4.75
N GLU A 51 -4.56 5.12 -4.99
CA GLU A 51 -5.35 4.42 -3.96
C GLU A 51 -4.47 3.82 -2.87
N ALA A 52 -3.35 3.19 -3.25
CA ALA A 52 -2.38 2.62 -2.33
C ALA A 52 -1.77 3.66 -1.39
N ILE A 53 -1.40 4.84 -1.91
CA ILE A 53 -0.93 5.99 -1.13
C ILE A 53 -2.02 6.46 -0.18
N SER A 54 -3.25 6.65 -0.68
CA SER A 54 -4.38 7.12 0.13
C SER A 54 -4.72 6.16 1.28
N LYS A 55 -4.68 4.85 1.02
CA LYS A 55 -4.84 3.79 2.04
C LYS A 55 -3.75 3.90 3.11
N THR A 56 -2.50 4.05 2.67
CA THR A 56 -1.33 4.16 3.55
C THR A 56 -1.42 5.39 4.45
N GLU A 57 -1.73 6.55 3.88
CA GLU A 57 -1.89 7.79 4.62
C GLU A 57 -2.99 7.68 5.69
N ARG A 58 -4.14 7.11 5.34
CA ARG A 58 -5.25 6.90 6.28
C ARG A 58 -4.84 6.02 7.46
N TYR A 59 -4.11 4.93 7.18
CA TYR A 59 -3.62 4.04 8.22
C TYR A 59 -2.63 4.75 9.15
N LEU A 60 -1.64 5.47 8.61
CA LEU A 60 -0.67 6.21 9.40
C LEU A 60 -1.33 7.30 10.27
N LYS A 61 -2.32 8.02 9.74
CA LYS A 61 -3.11 9.00 10.50
C LYS A 61 -3.83 8.40 11.70
N ASN A 62 -4.25 7.13 11.63
CA ASN A 62 -4.89 6.46 12.78
C ASN A 62 -3.91 6.20 13.93
N TYR A 63 -2.62 6.04 13.64
CA TYR A 63 -1.58 5.84 14.66
C TYR A 63 -0.87 7.15 15.08
N ALA A 64 -0.98 8.20 14.29
CA ALA A 64 -0.46 9.54 14.63
C ALA A 64 -1.36 10.32 15.60
N LYS A 65 -2.59 9.84 15.85
CA LYS A 65 -3.46 10.45 16.88
C LYS A 65 -2.82 10.20 18.26
N PRO A 66 -2.63 11.24 19.10
CA PRO A 66 -2.14 11.03 20.45
C PRO A 66 -3.07 10.04 21.16
N GLN A 67 -2.47 8.96 21.69
CA GLN A 67 -3.18 8.07 22.59
C GLN A 67 -3.65 8.96 23.75
N ARG A 68 -4.97 9.12 23.90
CA ARG A 68 -5.53 9.77 25.09
C ARG A 68 -5.19 8.86 26.26
N VAL A 69 -4.16 9.25 27.01
CA VAL A 69 -3.82 8.69 28.33
C VAL A 69 -4.84 9.21 29.33
#